data_AF-A0A5B8NMB1-F1
#
_entry.id   AF-A0A5B8NMB1-F1
#
_cell.length_a   1.000
_cell.length_b   1.000
_cell.length_c   1.000
_cell.angle_alpha   90.00
_cell.angle_beta   90.00
_cell.angle_gamma   90.00
#
_symmetry.space_group_name_H-M   'P 1'
#
loop_
_entity.id
_entity.type
_entity.pdbx_description
1 polymer ?
#
loop_
_entity_poly.entity_id
_entity_poly.type
_entity_poly.pdbx_seq_one_letter_code
_entity_poly.pdbx_strand_id
1 'polypeptide(L)'
;MVLVFLLWILIPEDYIQSFFLVSQELLVFLTTPIIDFLGLLLSPTVIISLLFIIFIAIILMMRIRYHIKRNAVDTNYCPVCDNKINRRHRKPIHHLLSLFIPVRYYYCKSCGWEGLRISSKVRRKK
;
A
#
# COMPACT_ATOMS: atom_id res chain seq x y z
N MET A 1 43.35 14.95 30.73
CA MET A 1 42.64 16.21 31.01
C MET A 1 43.52 17.44 30.78
N VAL A 2 44.77 17.48 31.28
CA VAL A 2 45.69 18.64 31.12
C VAL A 2 45.97 19.01 29.65
N LEU A 3 46.13 18.03 28.75
CA LEU A 3 46.39 18.26 27.32
C LEU A 3 45.25 18.96 26.57
N VAL A 4 43.98 18.67 26.92
CA VAL A 4 42.81 19.31 26.30
C VAL A 4 42.70 20.78 26.71
N PHE A 5 43.08 21.08 27.96
CA PHE A 5 43.08 22.43 28.52
C PHE A 5 44.18 23.31 27.89
N LEU A 6 45.36 22.76 27.65
CA LEU A 6 46.46 23.46 26.97
C LEU A 6 46.15 23.72 25.49
N LEU A 7 45.49 22.78 24.82
CA LEU A 7 45.00 22.97 23.44
C LEU A 7 43.95 24.07 23.34
N TRP A 8 43.08 24.20 24.34
CA TRP A 8 42.04 25.24 24.37
C TRP A 8 42.61 26.66 24.56
N ILE A 9 43.71 26.79 25.31
CA ILE A 9 44.43 28.07 25.52
C ILE A 9 45.18 28.53 24.26
N LEU A 10 45.58 27.59 23.38
CA LEU A 10 46.35 27.87 22.17
C LEU A 10 45.48 28.23 20.96
N ILE A 11 44.15 28.16 21.09
CA ILE A 11 43.23 28.49 20.00
C ILE A 11 42.83 29.97 20.12
N PRO A 12 43.19 30.82 19.15
CA PRO A 12 42.82 32.23 19.15
C PRO A 12 41.30 32.40 19.06
N GLU A 13 40.75 33.39 19.76
CA GLU A 13 39.29 33.65 19.83
C GLU A 13 38.66 33.84 18.44
N ASP A 14 39.40 34.40 17.48
CA ASP A 14 39.00 34.61 16.09
C ASP A 14 38.71 33.28 15.34
N TYR A 15 39.42 32.21 15.73
CA TYR A 15 39.23 30.88 15.16
C TYR A 15 37.97 30.21 15.70
N ILE A 16 37.61 30.49 16.95
CA ILE A 16 36.40 29.94 17.58
C ILE A 16 35.15 30.56 16.92
N GLN A 17 35.17 31.88 16.68
CA GLN A 17 34.06 32.56 16.02
C GLN A 17 33.87 32.11 14.57
N SER A 18 34.96 31.98 13.80
CA SER A 18 34.90 31.50 12.42
C SER A 18 34.49 30.03 12.32
N PHE A 19 34.99 29.16 13.21
CA PHE A 19 34.55 27.76 13.29
C PHE A 19 33.06 27.65 13.65
N PHE A 20 32.57 28.46 14.59
CA PHE A 20 31.16 28.46 14.97
C PHE A 20 30.25 28.88 13.80
N LEU A 21 30.61 29.95 13.09
CA LEU A 21 29.89 30.40 11.89
C LEU A 21 29.87 29.34 10.79
N VAL A 22 31.02 28.72 10.49
CA VAL A 22 31.11 27.65 9.49
C VAL A 22 30.29 26.43 9.91
N SER A 23 30.28 26.09 11.21
CA SER A 23 29.50 24.97 11.72
C SER A 23 27.98 25.22 11.64
N GLN A 24 27.52 26.46 11.84
CA GLN A 24 26.12 26.83 11.66
C GLN A 24 25.69 26.78 10.19
N GLU A 25 26.48 27.34 9.28
CA GLU A 25 26.19 27.30 7.84
C GLU A 25 26.13 25.87 7.32
N LEU A 26 27.05 25.01 7.76
CA LEU A 26 27.08 23.59 7.39
C LEU A 26 25.84 22.84 7.90
N LEU A 27 25.39 23.15 9.12
CA LEU A 27 24.19 22.55 9.70
C LEU A 27 22.92 23.00 8.98
N VAL A 28 22.83 24.28 8.62
CA VAL A 28 21.72 24.82 7.82
C VAL A 28 21.72 24.16 6.43
N PHE A 29 22.87 24.07 5.77
CA PHE A 29 23.00 23.43 4.46
C PHE A 29 22.57 21.94 4.46
N LEU A 30 22.83 21.24 5.56
CA LEU A 30 22.43 19.82 5.70
C LEU A 30 20.93 19.65 6.02
N THR A 31 20.31 20.61 6.69
CA THR A 31 18.93 20.47 7.20
C THR A 31 17.86 21.11 6.31
N THR A 32 18.17 22.18 5.59
CA THR A 32 17.24 22.84 4.65
C THR A 32 16.66 21.93 3.58
N PRO A 33 17.42 21.06 2.87
CA PRO A 33 16.81 20.22 1.83
C PRO A 33 15.81 19.21 2.39
N ILE A 34 16.02 18.76 3.64
CA ILE A 34 15.12 17.82 4.31
C ILE A 34 13.81 18.54 4.66
N ILE A 35 13.89 19.76 5.20
CA ILE A 35 12.72 20.55 5.58
C ILE A 35 11.92 20.94 4.35
N ASP A 36 12.58 21.37 3.27
CA ASP A 36 11.91 21.75 2.02
C ASP A 36 11.22 20.54 1.37
N PHE A 37 11.87 19.38 1.37
CA PHE A 37 11.28 18.15 0.88
C PHE A 37 10.06 17.74 1.72
N LEU A 38 10.15 17.85 3.04
CA LEU A 38 9.04 17.55 3.95
C LEU A 38 7.88 18.55 3.73
N GLY A 39 8.19 19.83 3.59
CA GLY A 39 7.22 20.89 3.31
C GLY A 39 6.50 20.68 1.97
N LEU A 40 7.21 20.21 0.94
CA LEU A 40 6.62 19.85 -0.34
C LEU A 40 5.68 18.65 -0.20
N LEU A 41 6.06 17.63 0.56
CA LEU A 41 5.26 16.40 0.76
C LEU A 41 4.00 16.65 1.59
N LEU A 42 4.07 17.56 2.55
CA LEU A 42 2.93 18.01 3.36
C LEU A 42 2.15 19.18 2.72
N SER A 43 2.54 19.61 1.53
CA SER A 43 1.81 20.67 0.82
C SER A 43 0.36 20.25 0.58
N PRO A 44 -0.62 21.12 0.87
CA PRO A 44 -2.03 20.79 0.71
C PRO A 44 -2.38 20.37 -0.73
N THR A 45 -1.66 20.91 -1.72
CA THR A 45 -1.85 20.55 -3.13
C THR A 45 -1.47 19.10 -3.42
N VAL A 46 -0.38 18.60 -2.83
CA VAL A 46 0.08 17.20 -2.97
C VAL A 46 -0.91 16.26 -2.31
N ILE A 47 -1.38 16.61 -1.10
CA ILE A 47 -2.37 15.82 -0.37
C ILE A 47 -3.68 15.71 -1.17
N ILE A 48 -4.21 16.83 -1.67
CA ILE A 48 -5.43 16.85 -2.48
C ILE A 48 -5.24 16.02 -3.75
N SER A 49 -4.10 16.16 -4.43
CA SER A 49 -3.79 15.40 -5.65
C SER A 49 -3.75 13.90 -5.37
N LEU A 50 -3.12 13.48 -4.27
CA LEU A 50 -3.03 12.09 -3.85
C LEU A 50 -4.42 11.51 -3.52
N LEU A 51 -5.27 12.28 -2.81
CA LEU A 51 -6.65 11.88 -2.55
C LEU A 51 -7.45 11.68 -3.84
N PHE A 52 -7.29 12.57 -4.82
CA PHE A 52 -7.92 12.44 -6.13
C PHE A 52 -7.47 11.18 -6.88
N ILE A 53 -6.18 10.87 -6.86
CA ILE A 53 -5.63 9.66 -7.47
C ILE A 53 -6.23 8.41 -6.80
N ILE A 54 -6.28 8.37 -5.47
CA ILE A 54 -6.90 7.27 -4.72
C ILE A 54 -8.39 7.15 -5.08
N PHE A 55 -9.11 8.27 -5.15
CA PHE A 55 -10.53 8.28 -5.49
C PHE A 55 -10.79 7.70 -6.90
N ILE A 56 -10.02 8.11 -7.90
CA ILE A 56 -10.10 7.57 -9.26
C ILE A 56 -9.78 6.07 -9.27
N ALA A 57 -8.74 5.65 -8.55
CA ALA A 57 -8.37 4.24 -8.44
C ALA A 57 -9.49 3.38 -7.84
N ILE A 58 -10.19 3.88 -6.81
CA ILE A 58 -11.35 3.21 -6.21
C ILE A 58 -12.48 3.06 -7.24
N ILE A 59 -12.82 4.12 -7.98
CA ILE A 59 -13.86 4.08 -9.02
C ILE A 59 -13.50 3.06 -10.10
N LEU A 60 -12.26 3.07 -10.59
CA LEU A 60 -11.78 2.11 -11.58
C LEU A 60 -11.88 0.67 -11.05
N MET A 61 -11.46 0.43 -9.81
CA MET A 61 -11.57 -0.88 -9.18
C MET A 61 -13.02 -1.34 -9.07
N MET A 62 -13.95 -0.46 -8.68
CA MET A 62 -15.38 -0.76 -8.64
C MET A 62 -15.94 -1.08 -10.03
N ARG A 63 -15.52 -0.34 -11.06
CA ARG A 63 -15.94 -0.56 -12.44
C ARG A 63 -15.44 -1.89 -13.00
N ILE A 64 -14.16 -2.20 -12.81
CA ILE A 64 -13.57 -3.50 -13.18
C ILE A 64 -14.33 -4.61 -12.48
N ARG A 65 -14.56 -4.47 -11.17
CA ARG A 65 -15.32 -5.45 -10.39
C ARG A 65 -16.74 -5.65 -10.90
N TYR A 66 -17.41 -4.58 -11.34
CA TYR A 66 -18.74 -4.66 -11.95
C TYR A 66 -18.69 -5.45 -13.27
N HIS A 67 -17.74 -5.15 -14.16
CA HIS A 67 -17.58 -5.88 -15.42
C HIS A 67 -17.26 -7.36 -15.22
N ILE A 68 -16.34 -7.68 -14.30
CA ILE A 68 -15.99 -9.06 -13.96
C ILE A 68 -17.22 -9.82 -13.45
N LYS A 69 -18.04 -9.21 -12.59
CA LYS A 69 -19.28 -9.84 -12.10
C LYS A 69 -20.30 -10.06 -13.20
N ARG A 70 -20.45 -9.10 -14.11
CA ARG A 70 -21.41 -9.16 -15.21
C ARG A 70 -21.05 -10.25 -16.23
N ASN A 71 -19.77 -10.44 -16.49
CA ASN A 71 -19.28 -11.45 -17.43
C ASN A 71 -19.05 -12.82 -16.78
N ALA A 72 -19.25 -12.95 -15.46
CA ALA A 72 -19.05 -14.21 -14.76
C ALA A 72 -20.20 -15.18 -15.05
N VAL A 73 -19.89 -16.27 -15.76
CA VAL A 73 -20.80 -17.39 -15.96
C VAL A 73 -20.82 -18.24 -14.69
N ASP A 74 -21.95 -18.22 -13.95
CA ASP A 74 -22.12 -18.96 -12.70
C ASP A 74 -22.59 -20.40 -13.01
N THR A 75 -21.70 -21.24 -13.55
CA THR A 75 -21.98 -22.66 -13.73
C THR A 75 -21.81 -23.41 -12.41
N ASN A 76 -22.85 -24.15 -12.00
CA ASN A 76 -22.83 -24.98 -10.78
C ASN A 76 -22.35 -26.41 -11.05
N TYR A 77 -21.70 -26.64 -12.19
CA TYR A 77 -21.24 -27.94 -12.66
C TYR A 77 -19.72 -28.00 -12.78
N CYS A 78 -19.18 -29.18 -12.52
CA CYS A 78 -17.75 -29.47 -12.60
C CYS A 78 -17.32 -29.48 -14.07
N PRO A 79 -16.18 -28.85 -14.44
CA PRO A 79 -15.77 -28.81 -15.84
C PRO A 79 -15.19 -30.15 -16.32
N VAL A 80 -14.93 -31.09 -15.40
CA VAL A 80 -14.29 -32.38 -15.70
C VAL A 80 -15.32 -33.51 -15.81
N CYS A 81 -16.27 -33.58 -14.87
CA CYS A 81 -17.21 -34.70 -14.77
C CYS A 81 -18.68 -34.27 -14.75
N ASP A 82 -18.96 -32.99 -15.02
CA ASP A 82 -20.29 -32.36 -15.08
C ASP A 82 -21.18 -32.55 -13.83
N ASN A 83 -20.62 -33.07 -12.74
CA ASN A 83 -21.33 -33.20 -11.47
C ASN A 83 -21.47 -31.86 -10.75
N LYS A 84 -22.49 -31.75 -9.90
CA LYS A 84 -22.76 -30.56 -9.09
C LYS A 84 -21.58 -30.25 -8.15
N ILE A 85 -21.05 -29.03 -8.23
CA ILE A 85 -19.97 -28.57 -7.35
C ILE A 85 -20.53 -28.06 -6.02
N ASN A 86 -19.77 -28.28 -4.95
CA ASN A 86 -20.09 -27.79 -3.62
C ASN A 86 -19.17 -26.63 -3.23
N ARG A 87 -19.69 -25.73 -2.40
CA ARG A 87 -18.88 -24.64 -1.84
C ARG A 87 -18.06 -25.16 -0.67
N ARG A 88 -16.79 -24.77 -0.63
CA ARG A 88 -15.92 -24.99 0.53
C ARG A 88 -15.75 -23.68 1.30
N HIS A 89 -15.50 -23.79 2.60
CA HIS A 89 -15.25 -22.64 3.45
C HIS A 89 -14.04 -21.84 2.95
N ARG A 90 -14.08 -20.50 3.10
CA ARG A 90 -13.00 -19.62 2.62
C ARG A 90 -11.84 -19.66 3.60
N LYS A 91 -10.63 -19.81 3.10
CA LYS A 91 -9.39 -19.53 3.84
C LYS A 91 -9.21 -18.01 3.99
N PRO A 92 -8.48 -17.52 5.02
CA PRO A 92 -8.25 -16.09 5.25
C PRO A 92 -7.63 -15.38 4.04
N ILE A 93 -6.70 -16.04 3.33
CA ILE A 93 -6.10 -15.50 2.10
C ILE A 93 -7.16 -15.20 1.03
N HIS A 94 -8.18 -16.06 0.91
CA HIS A 94 -9.28 -15.83 -0.02
C HIS A 94 -10.22 -14.69 0.42
N HIS A 95 -10.19 -14.29 1.70
CA HIS A 95 -10.91 -13.10 2.15
C HIS A 95 -10.29 -11.83 1.55
N LEU A 96 -8.96 -11.73 1.58
CA LEU A 96 -8.23 -10.60 1.00
C LEU A 96 -8.46 -10.51 -0.51
N LEU A 97 -8.34 -11.63 -1.24
CA LEU A 97 -8.63 -11.67 -2.67
C LEU A 97 -10.09 -11.28 -2.97
N SER A 98 -11.02 -11.63 -2.08
CA SER A 98 -12.44 -11.31 -2.26
C SER A 98 -12.76 -9.82 -2.18
N LEU A 99 -11.84 -9.01 -1.64
CA LEU A 99 -11.95 -7.56 -1.63
C LEU A 99 -11.82 -6.98 -3.05
N PHE A 100 -10.94 -7.55 -3.87
CA PHE A 100 -10.69 -7.10 -5.25
C PHE A 100 -11.56 -7.85 -6.27
N ILE A 101 -11.58 -9.18 -6.19
CA ILE A 101 -12.26 -10.05 -7.18
C ILE A 101 -13.25 -10.94 -6.44
N PRO A 102 -14.53 -11.02 -6.83
CA PRO A 102 -15.53 -11.83 -6.13
C PRO A 102 -15.37 -13.33 -6.42
N VAL A 103 -14.26 -13.90 -5.96
CA VAL A 103 -13.96 -15.33 -6.06
C VAL A 103 -14.59 -16.13 -4.92
N ARG A 104 -15.02 -17.34 -5.24
CA ARG A 104 -15.50 -18.36 -4.31
C ARG A 104 -14.77 -19.66 -4.60
N TYR A 105 -14.44 -20.40 -3.55
CA TYR A 105 -13.77 -21.69 -3.66
C TYR A 105 -14.81 -22.81 -3.76
N TYR A 106 -14.65 -23.66 -4.77
CA TYR A 106 -15.52 -24.78 -5.07
C TYR A 106 -14.73 -26.07 -5.10
N TYR A 107 -15.39 -27.17 -4.75
CA TYR A 107 -14.85 -28.51 -4.88
C TYR A 107 -15.91 -29.46 -5.46
N CYS A 108 -15.47 -30.45 -6.23
CA CYS A 108 -16.30 -31.53 -6.74
C CYS A 108 -16.11 -32.77 -5.86
N LYS A 109 -17.22 -33.38 -5.42
CA LYS A 109 -17.17 -34.63 -4.66
C LYS A 109 -16.87 -35.86 -5.51
N SER A 110 -17.24 -35.83 -6.80
CA SER A 110 -17.15 -37.01 -7.67
C SER A 110 -15.75 -37.24 -8.24
N CYS A 111 -15.05 -36.17 -8.65
CA CYS A 111 -13.71 -36.27 -9.25
C CYS A 111 -12.60 -35.59 -8.43
N GLY A 112 -12.93 -35.01 -7.27
CA GLY A 112 -11.96 -34.32 -6.43
C GLY A 112 -11.45 -32.97 -6.96
N TRP A 113 -12.00 -32.45 -8.07
CA TRP A 113 -11.59 -31.15 -8.60
C TRP A 113 -11.79 -30.03 -7.56
N GLU A 114 -10.78 -29.18 -7.37
CA GLU A 114 -10.85 -28.00 -6.50
C GLU A 114 -10.43 -26.74 -7.28
N GLY A 115 -11.15 -25.63 -7.10
CA GLY A 115 -10.82 -24.42 -7.83
C GLY A 115 -11.56 -23.16 -7.39
N LEU A 116 -11.00 -22.01 -7.77
CA LEU A 116 -11.60 -20.69 -7.58
C LEU A 116 -12.50 -20.38 -8.77
N ARG A 117 -13.73 -19.91 -8.51
CA ARG A 117 -14.62 -19.37 -9.54
C ARG A 117 -15.18 -18.04 -9.12
N ILE A 118 -15.37 -17.16 -10.10
CA ILE A 118 -16.05 -15.89 -9.91
C ILE A 118 -17.54 -16.19 -9.76
N SER A 119 -18.19 -15.65 -8.72
CA SER A 119 -19.62 -15.85 -8.54
C SER A 119 -20.37 -14.53 -8.66
N SER A 120 -21.33 -14.48 -9.57
CA SER A 120 -22.19 -13.32 -9.84
C SER A 120 -23.33 -13.16 -8.82
N LYS A 121 -23.62 -14.20 -8.03
CA LYS A 121 -24.71 -14.16 -7.03
C LYS A 121 -24.46 -13.13 -5.94
N VAL A 122 -25.14 -11.99 -6.05
CA VAL A 122 -25.31 -11.01 -4.97
C VAL A 122 -26.08 -11.69 -3.84
N ARG A 123 -25.57 -11.62 -2.60
CA ARG A 123 -26.36 -12.05 -1.43
C ARG A 123 -27.58 -11.12 -1.37
N ARG A 124 -28.75 -11.59 -1.80
CA ARG A 124 -30.02 -10.96 -1.38
C ARG A 124 -30.11 -11.23 0.12
N LYS A 125 -29.95 -10.19 0.95
CA LYS A 125 -30.41 -10.25 2.34
C LYS A 125 -31.93 -10.39 2.24
N LYS A 126 -32.45 -11.51 2.72
CA LYS A 126 -33.88 -11.71 2.95
C LYS A 126 -34.20 -11.12 4.31
#